data_AF-A0A651EZL4-F1
#
_entry.id   AF-A0A651EZL4-F1
#
_cell.length_a   1.000
_cell.length_b   1.000
_cell.length_c   1.000
_cell.angle_alpha   90.00
_cell.angle_beta   90.00
_cell.angle_gamma   90.00
#
_symmetry.space_group_name_H-M   'P 1'
#
loop_
_entity.id
_entity.type
_entity.pdbx_description
1 polymer ?
#
loop_
_entity_poly.entity_id
_entity_poly.type
_entity_poly.pdbx_seq_one_letter_code
_entity_poly.pdbx_strand_id
1 'polypeptide(L)'
;MVKVDPMANVRLDARVQWPDDREAWSPELAEAIADLANGIVNGDVELMRSALGSQGRRVLSIAMSDDDGGFAGGKIEAVRICVLHRLEDGGAELGIGIQDEDGAYLTGWIGREDAGGQWVFDGAACKPFPSERVSMLDADRLVEPSLGTVATVRVDVDERTRRMLSGESGGSDGGDETRPRDPQSDPFRMPTRRQR
;
A
#
# COMPACT_ATOMS: atom_id res chain seq x y z
N MET A 1 17.70 -3.75 -36.71
CA MET A 1 17.14 -4.03 -35.37
C MET A 1 15.64 -4.18 -35.55
N VAL A 2 15.07 -5.36 -35.28
CA VAL A 2 13.62 -5.57 -35.42
C VAL A 2 12.95 -4.88 -34.23
N LYS A 3 12.07 -3.91 -34.49
CA LYS A 3 11.25 -3.30 -33.43
C LYS A 3 10.24 -4.37 -33.01
N VAL A 4 10.48 -5.02 -31.88
CA VAL A 4 9.48 -5.88 -31.25
C VAL A 4 8.43 -4.95 -30.65
N ASP A 5 7.18 -5.19 -30.99
CA ASP A 5 6.05 -4.50 -30.36
C ASP A 5 5.94 -5.00 -28.91
N PRO A 6 6.15 -4.12 -27.91
CA PRO A 6 6.12 -4.49 -26.49
C PRO A 6 4.73 -4.99 -26.04
N MET A 7 3.67 -4.68 -26.77
CA MET A 7 2.30 -5.09 -26.46
C MET A 7 1.89 -6.41 -27.12
N ALA A 8 2.70 -6.99 -28.02
CA ALA A 8 2.29 -8.09 -28.89
C ALA A 8 1.76 -9.36 -28.18
N ASN A 9 2.19 -9.61 -26.94
CA ASN A 9 1.80 -10.78 -26.16
C ASN A 9 1.06 -10.44 -24.86
N VAL A 10 0.75 -9.17 -24.64
CA VAL A 10 0.11 -8.70 -23.41
C VAL A 10 -1.38 -9.08 -23.43
N ARG A 11 -1.85 -9.72 -22.35
CA ARG A 11 -3.28 -10.06 -22.18
C ARG A 11 -3.91 -9.08 -21.20
N LEU A 12 -4.94 -8.37 -21.66
CA LEU A 12 -5.69 -7.42 -20.84
C LEU A 12 -7.12 -7.92 -20.64
N ASP A 13 -7.64 -7.73 -19.42
CA ASP A 13 -9.08 -7.81 -19.15
C ASP A 13 -9.81 -6.77 -20.01
N ALA A 14 -11.03 -7.09 -20.45
CA ALA A 14 -11.83 -6.20 -21.31
C ALA A 14 -12.17 -4.84 -20.67
N ARG A 15 -12.07 -4.73 -19.33
CA ARG A 15 -12.26 -3.50 -18.57
C ARG A 15 -10.99 -2.67 -18.43
N VAL A 16 -9.83 -3.22 -18.79
CA VAL A 16 -8.55 -2.51 -18.76
C VAL A 16 -8.36 -1.77 -20.09
N GLN A 17 -8.17 -0.46 -19.99
CA GLN A 17 -7.98 0.45 -21.10
C GLN A 17 -6.53 0.91 -21.15
N TRP A 18 -5.83 0.57 -22.22
CA TRP A 18 -4.46 1.00 -22.46
C TRP A 18 -4.41 1.92 -23.68
N PRO A 19 -4.22 3.24 -23.50
CA PRO A 19 -4.14 4.19 -24.61
C PRO A 19 -2.89 3.98 -25.46
N ASP A 20 -3.01 4.10 -26.79
CA ASP A 20 -1.88 3.92 -27.72
C ASP A 20 -0.72 4.90 -27.47
N ASP A 21 -1.01 6.09 -26.94
CA ASP A 21 -0.01 7.12 -26.59
C ASP A 21 0.64 6.89 -25.21
N ARG A 22 0.38 5.73 -24.59
CA ARG A 22 0.97 5.28 -23.32
C ARG A 22 1.66 3.93 -23.48
N GLU A 23 2.23 3.67 -24.65
CA GLU A 23 2.95 2.41 -24.95
C GLU A 23 4.15 2.21 -23.99
N ALA A 24 4.27 1.00 -23.43
CA ALA A 24 5.44 0.62 -22.65
C ALA A 24 6.70 0.55 -23.54
N TRP A 25 7.87 0.84 -22.99
CA TRP A 25 9.13 0.80 -23.74
C TRP A 25 9.84 -0.56 -23.73
N SER A 26 9.32 -1.55 -22.98
CA SER A 26 9.79 -2.92 -23.00
C SER A 26 8.63 -3.92 -22.78
N PRO A 27 8.73 -5.14 -23.36
CA PRO A 27 7.73 -6.19 -23.14
C PRO A 27 7.55 -6.56 -21.66
N GLU A 28 8.63 -6.59 -20.89
CA GLU A 28 8.63 -6.99 -19.47
C GLU A 28 7.89 -5.96 -18.61
N LEU A 29 8.05 -4.67 -18.92
CA LEU A 29 7.29 -3.61 -18.27
C LEU A 29 5.81 -3.70 -18.67
N ALA A 30 5.53 -3.98 -19.95
CA ALA A 30 4.18 -4.09 -20.46
C ALA A 30 3.40 -5.22 -19.74
N GLU A 31 4.05 -6.37 -19.57
CA GLU A 31 3.51 -7.52 -18.83
C GLU A 31 3.27 -7.18 -17.36
N ALA A 32 4.21 -6.54 -16.68
CA ALA A 32 4.06 -6.17 -15.27
C ALA A 32 2.94 -5.15 -15.03
N ILE A 33 2.76 -4.16 -15.90
CA ILE A 33 1.64 -3.20 -15.83
C ILE A 33 0.31 -3.94 -16.08
N ALA A 34 0.27 -4.85 -17.04
CA ALA A 34 -0.93 -5.63 -17.35
C ALA A 34 -1.33 -6.52 -16.17
N ASP A 35 -0.38 -7.21 -15.54
CA ASP A 35 -0.62 -8.03 -14.35
C ASP A 35 -1.18 -7.18 -13.21
N LEU A 36 -0.58 -6.00 -12.95
CA LEU A 36 -1.08 -5.09 -11.93
C LEU A 36 -2.52 -4.63 -12.23
N ALA A 37 -2.79 -4.16 -13.46
CA ALA A 37 -4.10 -3.66 -13.86
C ALA A 37 -5.17 -4.77 -13.86
N ASN A 38 -4.84 -5.96 -14.35
CA ASN A 38 -5.71 -7.13 -14.33
C ASN A 38 -5.96 -7.61 -12.88
N GLY A 39 -4.95 -7.53 -12.02
CA GLY A 39 -5.06 -7.88 -10.61
C GLY A 39 -6.03 -6.94 -9.88
N ILE A 40 -5.90 -5.64 -10.13
CA ILE A 40 -6.81 -4.62 -9.59
C ILE A 40 -8.24 -4.89 -10.07
N VAL A 41 -8.46 -5.02 -11.37
CA VAL A 41 -9.82 -5.11 -11.93
C VAL A 41 -10.57 -6.40 -11.55
N ASN A 42 -9.83 -7.48 -11.26
CA ASN A 42 -10.38 -8.77 -10.86
C ASN A 42 -10.34 -9.01 -9.35
N GLY A 43 -9.70 -8.15 -8.57
CA GLY A 43 -9.40 -8.42 -7.16
C GLY A 43 -8.49 -9.64 -6.98
N ASP A 44 -7.66 -9.96 -7.97
CA ASP A 44 -6.72 -11.09 -7.89
C ASP A 44 -5.49 -10.68 -7.09
N VAL A 45 -5.51 -11.04 -5.80
CA VAL A 45 -4.46 -10.71 -4.84
C VAL A 45 -3.12 -11.32 -5.20
N GLU A 46 -3.10 -12.52 -5.80
CA GLU A 46 -1.84 -13.17 -6.17
C GLU A 46 -1.19 -12.47 -7.37
N LEU A 47 -2.01 -12.07 -8.34
CA LEU A 47 -1.54 -11.31 -9.50
C LEU A 47 -1.08 -9.89 -9.10
N MET A 48 -1.79 -9.24 -8.19
CA MET A 48 -1.29 -7.98 -7.60
C MET A 48 0.01 -8.20 -6.86
N ARG A 49 0.13 -9.27 -6.05
CA ARG A 49 1.33 -9.54 -5.26
C ARG A 49 2.56 -9.77 -6.15
N SER A 50 2.44 -10.44 -7.30
CA SER A 50 3.57 -10.65 -8.21
C SER A 50 4.11 -9.32 -8.73
N ALA A 51 3.23 -8.38 -9.10
CA ALA A 51 3.58 -7.08 -9.66
C ALA A 51 4.00 -6.02 -8.61
N LEU A 52 3.75 -6.25 -7.32
CA LEU A 52 4.07 -5.27 -6.26
C LEU A 52 5.46 -5.45 -5.67
N GLY A 53 6.07 -4.31 -5.31
CA GLY A 53 7.29 -4.24 -4.52
C GLY A 53 7.07 -4.64 -3.06
N SER A 54 8.16 -4.74 -2.29
CA SER A 54 8.11 -5.22 -0.90
C SER A 54 7.18 -4.40 0.00
N GLN A 55 7.12 -3.08 -0.19
CA GLN A 55 6.24 -2.21 0.58
C GLN A 55 4.80 -2.34 0.11
N GLY A 56 4.57 -2.33 -1.21
CA GLY A 56 3.25 -2.58 -1.80
C GLY A 56 2.62 -3.90 -1.33
N ARG A 57 3.39 -4.99 -1.33
CA ARG A 57 2.95 -6.31 -0.83
C ARG A 57 2.55 -6.27 0.65
N ARG A 58 3.28 -5.51 1.47
CA ARG A 58 2.97 -5.37 2.90
C ARG A 58 1.65 -4.62 3.10
N VAL A 59 1.44 -3.53 2.37
CA VAL A 59 0.19 -2.76 2.42
C VAL A 59 -0.99 -3.61 1.96
N LEU A 60 -0.83 -4.34 0.85
CA LEU A 60 -1.86 -5.27 0.36
C LEU A 60 -2.20 -6.33 1.41
N SER A 61 -1.21 -6.96 2.04
CA SER A 61 -1.45 -7.94 3.10
C SER A 61 -2.18 -7.37 4.31
N ILE A 62 -1.91 -6.11 4.70
CA ILE A 62 -2.64 -5.43 5.77
C ILE A 62 -4.10 -5.20 5.34
N ALA A 63 -4.31 -4.65 4.14
CA ALA A 63 -5.65 -4.41 3.60
C ALA A 63 -6.48 -5.70 3.45
N MET A 64 -5.83 -6.85 3.23
CA MET A 64 -6.47 -8.17 3.17
C MET A 64 -6.73 -8.80 4.55
N SER A 65 -6.08 -8.32 5.61
CA SER A 65 -6.21 -8.87 6.96
C SER A 65 -7.33 -8.19 7.77
N ASP A 66 -7.81 -7.04 7.32
CA ASP A 66 -8.99 -6.39 7.88
C ASP A 66 -10.25 -7.14 7.39
N ASP A 67 -10.94 -7.80 8.32
CA ASP A 67 -12.14 -8.66 8.11
C ASP A 67 -13.33 -7.95 7.42
N ASP A 68 -13.25 -6.63 7.21
CA ASP A 68 -14.22 -5.84 6.42
C ASP A 68 -14.01 -5.98 4.90
N GLY A 69 -13.11 -6.86 4.44
CA GLY A 69 -13.06 -7.31 3.04
C GLY A 69 -12.73 -6.21 2.02
N GLY A 70 -12.10 -5.12 2.45
CA GLY A 70 -12.09 -3.80 1.80
C GLY A 70 -11.36 -3.61 0.46
N PHE A 71 -11.02 -4.67 -0.28
CA PHE A 71 -10.86 -4.55 -1.74
C PHE A 71 -12.16 -4.90 -2.49
N ALA A 72 -13.20 -5.34 -1.79
CA ALA A 72 -14.46 -5.80 -2.32
C ALA A 72 -15.63 -4.99 -1.70
N GLY A 73 -16.03 -3.93 -2.40
CA GLY A 73 -17.31 -3.27 -2.16
C GLY A 73 -17.87 -2.72 -3.46
N GLY A 74 -17.06 -1.94 -4.17
CA GLY A 74 -17.39 -1.42 -5.49
C GLY A 74 -17.09 -2.43 -6.60
N LYS A 75 -18.05 -2.64 -7.50
CA LYS A 75 -17.80 -3.36 -8.75
C LYS A 75 -16.96 -2.47 -9.65
N ILE A 76 -15.65 -2.73 -9.76
CA ILE A 76 -14.77 -1.99 -10.68
C ILE A 76 -15.30 -2.14 -12.11
N GLU A 77 -15.68 -1.01 -12.70
CA GLU A 77 -16.24 -0.92 -14.04
C GLU A 77 -15.15 -0.81 -15.10
N ALA A 78 -14.09 -0.07 -14.80
CA ALA A 78 -12.97 0.14 -15.71
C ALA A 78 -11.66 0.46 -14.96
N VAL A 79 -10.55 0.07 -15.55
CA VAL A 79 -9.20 0.47 -15.16
C VAL A 79 -8.52 1.09 -16.38
N ARG A 80 -7.80 2.19 -16.23
CA ARG A 80 -7.14 2.89 -17.34
C ARG A 80 -5.71 3.27 -17.01
N ILE A 81 -4.79 3.04 -17.95
CA ILE A 81 -3.42 3.56 -17.86
C ILE A 81 -3.45 5.04 -18.25
N CYS A 82 -3.37 5.92 -17.26
CA CYS A 82 -3.53 7.37 -17.46
C CYS A 82 -2.18 8.08 -17.60
N VAL A 83 -1.15 7.60 -16.89
CA VAL A 83 0.21 8.16 -16.89
C VAL A 83 1.20 7.02 -17.07
N LEU A 84 2.16 7.18 -17.99
CA LEU A 84 3.30 6.27 -18.11
C LEU A 84 4.52 7.03 -18.60
N HIS A 85 5.50 7.25 -17.72
CA HIS A 85 6.74 7.94 -18.05
C HIS A 85 7.95 7.18 -17.57
N ARG A 86 9.04 7.32 -18.32
CA ARG A 86 10.36 6.87 -17.87
C ARG A 86 10.96 7.91 -16.92
N LEU A 87 11.43 7.44 -15.77
CA LEU A 87 12.16 8.25 -14.80
C LEU A 87 13.65 8.33 -15.17
N GLU A 88 14.35 9.34 -14.63
CA GLU A 88 15.78 9.54 -14.89
C GLU A 88 16.65 8.40 -14.36
N ASP A 89 16.21 7.74 -13.28
CA ASP A 89 16.86 6.56 -12.70
C ASP A 89 16.61 5.27 -13.49
N GLY A 90 15.88 5.35 -14.61
CA GLY A 90 15.49 4.22 -15.43
C GLY A 90 14.21 3.52 -14.97
N GLY A 91 13.59 3.95 -13.87
CA GLY A 91 12.29 3.46 -13.41
C GLY A 91 11.12 3.94 -14.27
N ALA A 92 9.91 3.59 -13.82
CA ALA A 92 8.65 3.99 -14.44
C ALA A 92 7.79 4.78 -13.46
N GLU A 93 7.26 5.91 -13.89
CA GLU A 93 6.13 6.57 -13.24
C GLU A 93 4.86 6.08 -13.91
N LEU A 94 3.96 5.49 -13.13
CA LEU A 94 2.71 4.90 -13.62
C LEU A 94 1.53 5.47 -12.85
N GLY A 95 0.52 5.95 -13.58
CA GLY A 95 -0.76 6.38 -13.02
C GLY A 95 -1.88 5.49 -13.54
N ILE A 96 -2.58 4.82 -12.62
CA ILE A 96 -3.72 3.95 -12.93
C ILE A 96 -4.99 4.64 -12.45
N GLY A 97 -5.87 4.97 -13.38
CA GLY A 97 -7.24 5.38 -13.11
C GLY A 97 -8.12 4.16 -12.83
N ILE A 98 -8.93 4.22 -11.77
CA ILE A 98 -9.90 3.19 -11.40
C ILE A 98 -11.28 3.83 -11.41
N GLN A 99 -12.26 3.19 -12.05
CA GLN A 99 -13.67 3.59 -12.07
C GLN A 99 -14.53 2.54 -11.36
N ASP A 100 -15.38 2.98 -10.46
CA ASP A 100 -16.44 2.23 -9.80
C ASP A 100 -17.79 2.98 -9.92
N GLU A 101 -18.78 2.58 -9.11
CA GLU A 101 -20.11 3.17 -9.12
C GLU A 101 -20.17 4.62 -8.58
N ASP A 102 -19.20 5.02 -7.76
CA ASP A 102 -19.13 6.34 -7.14
C ASP A 102 -18.33 7.35 -7.98
N GLY A 103 -17.56 6.86 -8.95
CA GLY A 103 -16.86 7.67 -9.93
C GLY A 103 -15.50 7.08 -10.29
N ALA A 104 -14.54 7.95 -10.58
CA ALA A 104 -13.20 7.58 -10.97
C ALA A 104 -12.15 8.30 -10.13
N TYR A 105 -11.06 7.61 -9.81
CA TYR A 105 -9.92 8.16 -9.07
C TYR A 105 -8.59 7.63 -9.62
N LEU A 106 -7.53 8.43 -9.43
CA LEU A 106 -6.18 8.11 -9.88
C LEU A 106 -5.35 7.53 -8.73
N THR A 107 -4.59 6.48 -9.01
CA THR A 107 -3.57 5.90 -8.14
C THR A 107 -2.19 6.04 -8.77
N GLY A 108 -1.18 6.38 -7.97
CA GLY A 108 0.19 6.57 -8.42
C GLY A 108 1.08 5.39 -8.04
N TRP A 109 2.02 5.05 -8.92
CA TRP A 109 2.93 3.92 -8.79
C TRP A 109 4.32 4.27 -9.32
N ILE A 110 5.36 3.82 -8.62
CA ILE A 110 6.74 3.85 -9.11
C ILE A 110 7.17 2.41 -9.42
N GLY A 111 7.42 2.13 -10.70
CA GLY A 111 7.96 0.89 -11.20
C GLY A 111 9.48 0.87 -11.16
N ARG A 112 10.07 -0.24 -10.72
CA ARG A 112 11.52 -0.51 -10.78
C ARG A 112 11.76 -1.98 -11.05
N GLU A 113 12.91 -2.31 -11.62
CA GLU A 113 13.37 -3.70 -11.68
C GLU A 113 13.88 -4.12 -10.30
N ASP A 114 13.46 -5.30 -9.85
CA ASP A 114 13.99 -5.93 -8.66
C ASP A 114 15.36 -6.60 -8.92
N ALA A 115 15.94 -7.24 -7.91
CA ALA A 115 17.23 -7.92 -8.06
C ALA A 115 17.21 -9.10 -9.06
N GLY A 116 16.03 -9.60 -9.42
CA GLY A 116 15.81 -10.64 -10.43
C GLY A 116 15.56 -10.10 -11.83
N GLY A 117 15.54 -8.77 -12.01
CA GLY A 117 15.19 -8.13 -13.29
C GLY A 117 13.68 -8.13 -13.58
N GLN A 118 12.84 -8.36 -12.57
CA GLN A 118 11.38 -8.27 -12.71
C GLN A 118 10.90 -6.88 -12.36
N TRP A 119 9.99 -6.33 -13.16
CA TRP A 119 9.35 -5.05 -12.85
C TRP A 119 8.39 -5.21 -11.68
N VAL A 120 8.57 -4.37 -10.67
CA VAL A 120 7.70 -4.28 -9.49
C VAL A 120 7.30 -2.84 -9.23
N PHE A 121 6.09 -2.65 -8.71
CA PHE A 121 5.51 -1.34 -8.44
C PHE A 121 5.33 -1.11 -6.94
N ASP A 122 5.78 0.04 -6.46
CA ASP A 122 5.45 0.54 -5.13
C ASP A 122 4.52 1.75 -5.23
N GLY A 123 3.66 1.92 -4.23
CA GLY A 123 2.71 3.02 -4.20
C GLY A 123 3.41 4.38 -4.20
N ALA A 124 2.98 5.27 -5.07
CA ALA A 124 3.45 6.65 -5.16
C ALA A 124 2.35 7.60 -4.68
N ALA A 125 2.77 8.68 -4.02
CA ALA A 125 1.85 9.73 -3.65
C ALA A 125 1.37 10.46 -4.91
N CYS A 126 0.06 10.51 -5.14
CA CYS A 126 -0.54 11.32 -6.18
C CYS A 126 -1.62 12.22 -5.58
N LYS A 127 -1.79 13.41 -6.16
CA LYS A 127 -2.89 14.30 -5.81
C LYS A 127 -4.21 13.59 -6.08
N PRO A 128 -5.15 13.55 -5.11
CA PRO A 128 -6.46 12.99 -5.37
C PRO A 128 -7.14 13.80 -6.46
N PHE A 129 -7.55 13.12 -7.52
CA PHE A 129 -8.22 13.71 -8.66
C PHE A 129 -9.50 12.91 -8.94
N PRO A 130 -10.57 13.12 -8.14
CA PRO A 130 -11.84 12.48 -8.41
C PRO A 130 -12.41 13.03 -9.72
N SER A 131 -13.03 12.16 -10.51
CA SER A 131 -13.67 12.50 -11.78
C SER A 131 -14.87 11.59 -12.01
N GLU A 132 -15.76 11.97 -12.94
CA GLU A 132 -16.92 11.13 -13.27
C GLU A 132 -16.53 9.90 -14.09
N ARG A 133 -15.40 9.95 -14.82
CA ARG A 133 -14.95 8.89 -15.73
C ARG A 133 -13.43 8.74 -15.73
N VAL A 134 -12.94 7.52 -15.85
CA VAL A 134 -11.48 7.25 -15.94
C VAL A 134 -10.80 7.95 -17.12
N SER A 135 -11.50 8.17 -18.24
CA SER A 135 -10.93 8.88 -19.40
C SER A 135 -10.65 10.36 -19.13
N MET A 136 -11.20 10.95 -18.07
CA MET A 136 -10.90 12.34 -17.67
C MET A 136 -9.63 12.43 -16.82
N LEU A 137 -9.07 11.30 -16.41
CA LEU A 137 -7.86 11.21 -15.59
C LEU A 137 -6.58 11.15 -16.43
N ASP A 138 -6.70 11.13 -17.75
CA ASP A 138 -5.55 11.14 -18.65
C ASP A 138 -4.74 12.42 -18.42
N ALA A 139 -3.51 12.23 -17.96
CA ALA A 139 -2.61 13.30 -17.57
C ALA A 139 -1.22 13.06 -18.15
N ASP A 140 -0.41 14.11 -18.18
CA ASP A 140 0.95 14.04 -18.69
C ASP A 140 1.98 13.66 -17.61
N ARG A 141 1.62 13.72 -16.31
CA ARG A 141 2.44 13.29 -15.16
C ARG A 141 1.57 13.11 -13.92
N LEU A 142 2.08 12.35 -12.96
CA LEU A 142 1.51 12.38 -11.61
C LEU A 142 1.81 13.73 -10.96
N VAL A 143 0.77 14.35 -10.40
CA VAL A 143 0.94 15.55 -9.59
C VAL A 143 1.18 15.10 -8.16
N GLU A 144 2.34 15.42 -7.59
CA GLU A 144 2.60 15.16 -6.18
C GLU A 144 1.56 15.89 -5.31
N PRO A 145 1.08 15.28 -4.23
CA PRO A 145 0.22 15.99 -3.29
C PRO A 145 1.03 17.11 -2.64
N SER A 146 0.62 18.36 -2.88
CA SER A 146 1.13 19.49 -2.12
C SER A 146 0.69 19.30 -0.67
N LEU A 147 1.60 18.88 0.21
CA LEU A 147 1.38 18.94 1.64
C LEU A 147 1.24 20.42 1.99
N GLY A 148 0.00 20.90 2.10
CA GLY A 148 -0.28 22.18 2.73
C GLY A 148 0.40 22.17 4.09
N THR A 149 1.07 23.28 4.41
CA THR A 149 1.81 23.51 5.65
C THR A 149 1.25 22.70 6.82
N VAL A 150 2.09 21.85 7.42
CA VAL A 150 1.79 21.01 8.59
C VAL A 150 0.80 21.72 9.50
N ALA A 151 -0.43 21.22 9.55
CA ALA A 151 -1.39 21.67 10.54
C ALA A 151 -0.83 21.24 11.90
N THR A 152 -0.22 22.17 12.64
CA THR A 152 0.18 21.93 14.02
C THR A 152 -1.08 21.63 14.81
N VAL A 153 -1.33 20.35 15.08
CA VAL A 153 -2.36 19.92 16.01
C VAL A 153 -1.93 20.40 17.39
N ARG A 154 -2.49 21.52 17.85
CA ARG A 154 -2.39 21.93 19.25
C ARG A 154 -3.34 21.05 20.04
N VAL A 155 -2.77 20.08 20.76
CA VAL A 155 -3.51 19.37 21.79
C VAL A 155 -3.53 20.28 23.01
N ASP A 156 -4.67 20.91 23.28
CA ASP A 156 -4.91 21.53 24.59
C ASP A 156 -5.04 20.40 25.61
N VAL A 157 -3.92 20.09 26.26
CA VAL A 157 -3.92 19.18 27.40
C VAL A 157 -4.60 19.90 28.55
N ASP A 158 -5.85 19.51 28.83
CA ASP A 158 -6.60 19.97 30.00
C ASP A 158 -5.76 19.78 31.28
N GLU A 159 -5.90 20.71 32.24
CA GLU A 159 -5.13 20.74 33.48
C GLU A 159 -5.26 19.43 34.28
N ARG A 160 -6.36 18.69 34.10
CA ARG A 160 -6.59 17.39 34.74
C ARG A 160 -5.57 16.33 34.30
N THR A 161 -5.22 16.29 33.02
CA THR A 161 -4.20 15.37 32.50
C THR A 161 -2.80 15.85 32.86
N ARG A 162 -2.59 17.17 32.92
CA ARG A 162 -1.33 17.75 33.40
C ARG A 162 -1.04 17.34 34.85
N ARG A 163 -2.03 17.42 35.76
CA ARG A 163 -1.85 16.96 37.17
C ARG A 163 -1.57 15.47 37.30
N MET A 164 -2.17 14.62 36.47
CA MET A 164 -1.89 13.18 36.50
C MET A 164 -0.46 12.86 36.05
N LEU A 165 0.10 13.63 35.12
CA LEU A 165 1.46 13.45 34.62
C LEU A 165 2.53 14.14 35.48
N SER A 166 2.16 15.17 36.26
CA SER A 166 3.07 15.92 37.12
C SER A 166 3.48 15.19 38.42
N GLY A 167 2.92 14.01 38.71
CA GLY A 167 3.43 13.17 39.81
C GLY A 167 3.39 13.82 41.19
N GLU A 168 2.47 14.75 41.44
CA GLU A 168 2.17 15.20 42.81
C GLU A 168 1.32 14.11 43.50
N SER A 169 2.01 13.05 43.91
CA SER A 169 1.52 12.04 44.82
C SER A 169 1.25 12.71 46.17
N GLY A 170 0.02 13.17 46.35
CA GLY A 170 -0.51 13.57 47.64
C GLY A 170 -0.28 12.42 48.63
N GLY A 171 0.52 12.69 49.66
CA GLY A 171 0.89 11.73 50.68
C GLY A 171 -0.35 11.13 51.34
N SER A 172 -0.49 9.82 51.19
CA SER A 172 -1.38 9.04 52.04
C SER A 172 -0.49 8.33 53.06
N ASP A 173 -0.44 8.94 54.23
CA ASP A 173 0.02 8.38 55.49
C ASP A 173 -0.92 7.23 55.92
N GLY A 174 -0.35 6.17 56.49
CA GLY A 174 -1.03 4.92 56.87
C GLY A 174 -0.17 3.72 56.50
N GLY A 175 0.69 3.24 57.40
CA GLY A 175 0.29 2.37 58.50
C GLY A 175 0.49 0.91 58.06
N ASP A 176 1.66 0.35 58.35
CA ASP A 176 1.82 -0.71 59.37
C ASP A 176 1.39 -2.10 58.87
N GLU A 177 2.38 -2.96 58.58
CA GLU A 177 2.55 -4.26 59.25
C GLU A 177 3.66 -5.06 58.54
N THR A 178 4.80 -5.11 59.21
CA THR A 178 5.81 -6.16 59.06
C THR A 178 5.21 -7.55 59.25
N ARG A 179 5.36 -8.43 58.27
CA ARG A 179 5.50 -9.89 58.50
C ARG A 179 6.62 -10.47 57.64
N PRO A 180 7.61 -11.16 58.25
CA PRO A 180 8.60 -11.96 57.54
C PRO A 180 8.19 -13.43 57.45
N ARG A 181 8.89 -14.16 56.56
CA ARG A 181 8.97 -15.63 56.34
C ARG A 181 8.01 -16.20 55.29
N ASP A 182 8.39 -17.09 54.38
CA ASP A 182 9.55 -18.01 54.32
C ASP A 182 9.95 -18.33 52.85
N PRO A 183 11.21 -18.75 52.59
CA PRO A 183 11.70 -19.22 51.29
C PRO A 183 11.81 -20.75 51.25
N GLN A 184 11.06 -21.43 50.36
CA GLN A 184 11.22 -22.85 49.97
C GLN A 184 10.10 -23.16 48.94
N SER A 185 10.26 -23.77 47.77
CA SER A 185 11.29 -24.63 47.20
C SER A 185 11.18 -24.65 45.66
N ASP A 186 12.35 -24.75 45.02
CA ASP A 186 12.70 -25.28 43.68
C ASP A 186 12.01 -26.65 43.34
N PRO A 187 12.28 -27.34 42.21
CA PRO A 187 12.35 -26.98 40.78
C PRO A 187 11.55 -27.97 39.88
N PHE A 188 10.79 -27.53 38.88
CA PHE A 188 10.17 -28.47 37.92
C PHE A 188 11.03 -28.71 36.68
N ARG A 189 11.53 -29.96 36.62
CA ARG A 189 12.29 -30.59 35.54
C ARG A 189 11.57 -30.60 34.18
N MET A 190 12.36 -30.45 33.12
CA MET A 190 12.04 -30.93 31.76
C MET A 190 11.93 -32.47 31.71
N PRO A 191 11.25 -32.98 30.68
CA PRO A 191 11.86 -34.04 29.89
C PRO A 191 11.91 -33.73 28.39
N THR A 192 13.09 -34.01 27.85
CA THR A 192 13.42 -34.19 26.44
C THR A 192 12.50 -35.20 25.75
N ARG A 193 12.09 -34.93 24.51
CA ARG A 193 11.68 -35.97 23.56
C ARG A 193 12.37 -35.76 22.22
N ARG A 194 13.45 -36.53 22.03
CA ARG A 194 14.02 -36.90 20.74
C ARG A 194 13.18 -38.02 20.12
N GLN A 195 13.33 -38.15 18.79
CA GLN A 195 13.00 -39.25 17.86
C GLN A 195 11.97 -38.80 16.82
N ARG A 196 12.18 -38.98 15.51
CA ARG A 196 13.17 -39.80 14.78
C ARG A 196 13.38 -39.19 13.39
#